data_AF-A0A8T5TVG9-F1
#
_entry.id   AF-A0A8T5TVG9-F1
#
_cell.length_a   1.000
_cell.length_b   1.000
_cell.length_c   1.000
_cell.angle_alpha   90.00
_cell.angle_beta   90.00
_cell.angle_gamma   90.00
#
_symmetry.space_group_name_H-M   'P 1'
#
loop_
_entity.id
_entity.type
_entity.pdbx_description
1 polymer ?
#
loop_
_entity_poly.entity_id
_entity_poly.type
_entity_poly.pdbx_seq_one_letter_code
_entity_poly.pdbx_strand_id
1 'polypeptide(L)'
;LGLSPLTCGKCVSECEKEAIDYEDSEKFFNYKVGGIIIAVGFELFDASKLPEYGWGNYSNVITTFEFERLINAAGPTNGELVRPSDLKKPKKVAFINCVGSRDKRFNPYCSNFCCMESIKDSLLIKEHWPDVEVTIFFIDIRAFGKGFEELYSRAREEGVLFIRGRPGQIKENPITNNLIVNVEIISTGTILSENFDLVVLSIGVEGSSDSIPFPIAKDSKGFYIEAHPKLRPVDTPIDGIFIAGGAESPKDIRETVTQASAAAGRCGNILSKEEFHVEPLYAFVDTDKCTSCGTCVSRCPFGAISVDREKETPARIIPVLCKGCGTCAADCPTNAITMTNFTDAMILRQIDIALRESASEKVLIFACNWCSYAGADLAGTSRIQYPTNTRIVRTMCSGRVNLSFIKHCFNRGAGVVMLTGCHPQDCHYISGNDFAIKREKRIRSWMKKNKISDERFVIEWISAAEGKKFADIVSQVSKIALK
;
A
#
# COMPACT_ATOMS: atom_id res chain seq x y z
N LEU A 1 18.04 11.06 27.02
CA LEU A 1 19.32 10.33 27.20
C LEU A 1 20.40 11.35 27.52
N GLY A 2 20.68 11.64 28.80
CA GLY A 2 21.91 12.30 29.28
C GLY A 2 22.78 13.11 28.31
N LEU A 3 22.23 14.09 27.60
CA LEU A 3 23.04 15.06 26.88
C LEU A 3 23.27 16.20 27.85
N SER A 4 24.30 16.07 28.67
CA SER A 4 24.99 17.24 29.20
C SER A 4 25.19 18.21 28.03
N PRO A 5 24.57 19.41 28.00
CA PRO A 5 25.04 20.49 27.13
C PRO A 5 26.31 21.09 27.76
N LEU A 6 27.24 20.24 28.21
CA LEU A 6 28.49 20.65 28.81
C LEU A 6 29.59 20.35 27.81
N THR A 7 29.87 21.32 26.96
CA THR A 7 31.26 21.47 26.51
C THR A 7 31.71 22.91 26.41
N CYS A 8 30.81 23.90 26.21
CA CYS A 8 31.23 25.30 26.36
C CYS A 8 30.15 26.36 26.67
N GLY A 9 28.85 26.13 26.45
CA GLY A 9 27.79 27.14 26.70
C GLY A 9 27.84 28.40 25.83
N LYS A 10 28.77 28.47 24.86
CA LYS A 10 29.03 29.68 24.05
C LYS A 10 27.83 30.12 23.21
N CYS A 11 27.01 29.18 22.75
CA CYS A 11 25.81 29.53 21.98
C CYS A 11 24.83 30.36 22.81
N VAL A 12 24.70 30.10 24.12
CA VAL A 12 23.84 30.88 25.03
C VAL A 12 24.39 32.28 25.21
N SER A 13 25.70 32.42 25.42
CA SER A 13 26.32 33.73 25.62
C SER A 13 26.26 34.63 24.38
N GLU A 14 26.33 34.06 23.18
CA GLU A 14 26.20 34.81 21.92
C GLU A 14 24.73 35.07 21.51
N CYS A 15 23.76 34.42 22.17
CA CYS A 15 22.35 34.56 21.84
C CYS A 15 21.76 35.81 22.50
N GLU A 16 21.88 36.96 21.85
CA GLU A 16 21.30 38.24 22.32
C GLU A 16 19.78 38.17 22.59
N LYS A 17 19.07 37.25 21.93
CA LYS A 17 17.62 37.05 22.10
C LYS A 17 17.25 36.13 23.26
N GLU A 18 18.24 35.57 23.96
CA GLU A 18 18.06 34.67 25.11
C GLU A 18 17.10 33.49 24.81
N ALA A 19 17.13 32.98 23.58
CA ALA A 19 16.18 31.97 23.08
C ALA A 19 16.57 30.51 23.39
N ILE A 20 17.78 30.26 23.91
CA ILE A 20 18.29 28.91 24.15
C ILE A 20 17.93 28.49 25.58
N ASP A 21 17.05 27.50 25.70
CA ASP A 21 16.62 26.90 26.96
C ASP A 21 17.01 25.43 27.01
N TYR A 22 17.90 25.06 27.94
CA TYR A 22 18.33 23.67 28.13
C TYR A 22 17.33 22.83 28.91
N GLU A 23 16.36 23.46 29.57
CA GLU A 23 15.32 22.80 30.35
C GLU A 23 14.04 22.59 29.51
N ASP A 24 14.03 23.00 28.23
CA ASP A 24 12.87 22.76 27.36
C ASP A 24 12.65 21.25 27.16
N SER A 25 11.38 20.86 27.21
CA SER A 25 10.95 19.47 27.22
C SER A 25 9.75 19.26 26.33
N GLU A 26 9.53 17.99 25.95
CA GLU A 26 8.43 17.60 25.08
C GLU A 26 7.07 18.00 25.68
N LYS A 27 6.26 18.68 24.87
CA LYS A 27 4.92 19.16 25.26
C LYS A 27 3.87 18.43 24.43
N PHE A 28 2.92 17.79 25.12
CA PHE A 28 1.80 17.12 24.48
C PHE A 28 0.61 18.08 24.35
N PHE A 29 0.15 18.29 23.13
CA PHE A 29 -1.01 19.13 22.84
C PHE A 29 -2.17 18.27 22.34
N ASN A 30 -3.34 18.47 22.92
CA ASN A 30 -4.56 17.77 22.52
C ASN A 30 -5.40 18.65 21.60
N TYR A 31 -5.53 18.24 20.33
CA TYR A 31 -6.36 18.91 19.34
C TYR A 31 -7.58 18.06 18.98
N LYS A 32 -8.75 18.69 18.93
CA LYS A 32 -9.94 18.08 18.32
C LYS A 32 -9.97 18.46 16.84
N VAL A 33 -9.85 17.45 15.97
CA VAL A 33 -9.81 17.65 14.51
C VAL A 33 -10.93 16.86 13.85
N GLY A 34 -11.52 17.41 12.79
CA GLY A 34 -12.56 16.74 12.00
C GLY A 34 -12.04 15.98 10.78
N GLY A 35 -10.78 16.20 10.40
CA GLY A 35 -10.13 15.52 9.29
C GLY A 35 -8.61 15.57 9.40
N ILE A 36 -7.95 14.56 8.82
CA ILE A 36 -6.50 14.36 8.87
C ILE A 36 -6.00 14.15 7.44
N ILE A 37 -4.92 14.82 7.05
CA ILE A 37 -4.25 14.61 5.76
C ILE A 37 -2.85 14.09 6.05
N ILE A 38 -2.54 12.89 5.57
CA ILE A 38 -1.21 12.29 5.66
C ILE A 38 -0.38 12.77 4.48
N ALA A 39 0.67 13.52 4.77
CA ALA A 39 1.59 14.06 3.77
C ALA A 39 3.06 13.86 4.19
N VAL A 40 3.38 12.71 4.80
CA VAL A 40 4.71 12.38 5.35
C VAL A 40 5.78 12.09 4.28
N GLY A 41 5.44 12.17 3.00
CA GLY A 41 6.37 11.91 1.91
C GLY A 41 6.82 10.46 1.82
N PHE A 42 8.06 10.25 1.39
CA PHE A 42 8.69 8.96 1.17
C PHE A 42 10.10 8.96 1.76
N GLU A 43 10.71 7.78 1.82
CA GLU A 43 12.12 7.60 2.14
C GLU A 43 12.95 7.29 0.90
N LEU A 44 14.23 7.61 0.96
CA LEU A 44 15.16 7.37 -0.13
C LEU A 44 15.62 5.91 -0.13
N PHE A 45 15.74 5.32 -1.32
CA PHE A 45 16.34 4.00 -1.44
C PHE A 45 17.82 4.03 -1.02
N ASP A 46 18.19 3.18 -0.09
CA ASP A 46 19.57 2.98 0.32
C ASP A 46 20.39 2.27 -0.77
N ALA A 47 21.23 3.03 -1.48
CA ALA A 47 22.05 2.54 -2.57
C ALA A 47 23.16 1.57 -2.13
N SER A 48 23.49 1.49 -0.82
CA SER A 48 24.48 0.52 -0.31
C SER A 48 24.02 -0.94 -0.50
N LYS A 49 22.70 -1.16 -0.65
CA LYS A 49 22.10 -2.45 -1.00
C LYS A 49 22.52 -2.96 -2.39
N LEU A 50 23.10 -2.10 -3.23
CA LEU A 50 23.64 -2.41 -4.56
C LEU A 50 25.17 -2.24 -4.56
N PRO A 51 25.92 -3.15 -3.92
CA PRO A 51 27.38 -3.03 -3.80
C PRO A 51 28.09 -2.99 -5.16
N GLU A 52 27.47 -3.53 -6.21
CA GLU A 52 27.99 -3.45 -7.59
C GLU A 52 28.13 -2.01 -8.12
N TYR A 53 27.44 -1.03 -7.52
CA TYR A 53 27.56 0.39 -7.87
C TYR A 53 28.50 1.16 -6.94
N GLY A 54 28.92 0.59 -5.82
CA GLY A 54 29.99 1.15 -4.98
C GLY A 54 29.64 2.45 -4.25
N TRP A 55 28.36 2.82 -4.11
CA TRP A 55 27.97 3.95 -3.26
C TRP A 55 28.37 3.70 -1.79
N GLY A 56 28.92 4.72 -1.14
CA GLY A 56 29.54 4.61 0.20
C GLY A 56 30.97 4.08 0.22
N ASN A 57 31.43 3.41 -0.86
CA ASN A 57 32.82 2.92 -0.97
C ASN A 57 33.67 3.81 -1.89
N TYR A 58 33.10 4.24 -3.02
CA TYR A 58 33.77 5.13 -3.97
C TYR A 58 33.29 6.56 -3.76
N SER A 59 34.20 7.47 -3.44
CA SER A 59 33.85 8.86 -3.09
C SER A 59 33.16 9.61 -4.23
N ASN A 60 33.44 9.23 -5.48
CA ASN A 60 32.86 9.86 -6.67
C ASN A 60 31.58 9.18 -7.18
N VAL A 61 31.02 8.24 -6.41
CA VAL A 61 29.68 7.70 -6.65
C VAL A 61 28.74 8.36 -5.65
N ILE A 62 27.83 9.18 -6.15
CA ILE A 62 26.83 9.90 -5.34
C ILE A 62 25.41 9.58 -5.82
N THR A 63 24.41 9.86 -5.00
CA THR A 63 23.00 9.79 -5.37
C THR A 63 22.53 11.09 -6.01
N THR A 64 21.38 11.06 -6.69
CA THR A 64 20.76 12.29 -7.21
C THR A 64 20.44 13.30 -6.12
N PHE A 65 20.04 12.87 -4.92
CA PHE A 65 19.78 13.77 -3.79
C PHE A 65 21.06 14.44 -3.25
N GLU A 66 22.18 13.72 -3.21
CA GLU A 66 23.49 14.30 -2.89
C GLU A 66 23.95 15.27 -3.98
N PHE A 67 23.75 14.91 -5.25
CA PHE A 67 24.04 15.76 -6.39
C PHE A 67 23.26 17.07 -6.33
N GLU A 68 21.94 17.02 -6.06
CA GLU A 68 21.10 18.20 -5.89
C GLU A 68 21.61 19.13 -4.79
N ARG A 69 22.08 18.59 -3.65
CA ARG A 69 22.71 19.41 -2.61
C ARG A 69 24.03 20.01 -3.07
N LEU A 70 24.84 19.26 -3.82
CA LEU A 70 26.12 19.69 -4.35
C LEU A 70 25.98 20.84 -5.35
N ILE A 71 25.01 20.77 -6.27
CA ILE A 71 24.82 21.86 -7.25
C ILE A 71 23.91 22.99 -6.75
N ASN A 72 23.36 22.89 -5.53
CA ASN A 72 22.54 23.94 -4.96
C ASN A 72 23.39 25.15 -4.55
N ALA A 73 22.95 26.37 -4.88
CA ALA A 73 23.64 27.60 -4.51
C ALA A 73 23.81 27.81 -2.99
N ALA A 74 22.85 27.33 -2.18
CA ALA A 74 22.93 27.28 -0.72
C ALA A 74 23.35 25.88 -0.21
N GLY A 75 24.00 25.12 -1.07
CA GLY A 75 24.59 23.82 -0.80
C GLY A 75 25.95 23.92 -0.11
N PRO A 76 26.51 22.80 0.36
CA PRO A 76 27.82 22.77 1.01
C PRO A 76 28.97 23.21 0.10
N THR A 77 28.77 23.19 -1.22
CA THR A 77 29.75 23.55 -2.26
C THR A 77 29.39 24.86 -2.96
N ASN A 78 28.43 25.63 -2.43
CA ASN A 78 27.96 26.91 -3.00
C ASN A 78 27.53 26.82 -4.48
N GLY A 79 27.04 25.66 -4.91
CA GLY A 79 26.56 25.41 -6.27
C GLY A 79 27.63 24.96 -7.27
N GLU A 80 28.87 24.73 -6.82
CA GLU A 80 29.94 24.25 -7.71
C GLU A 80 29.86 22.75 -8.00
N LEU A 81 29.98 22.38 -9.28
CA LEU A 81 30.07 20.98 -9.72
C LEU A 81 31.48 20.43 -9.47
N VAL A 82 31.61 19.61 -8.43
CA VAL A 82 32.89 19.05 -8.00
C VAL A 82 32.81 17.54 -7.76
N ARG A 83 33.96 16.88 -7.86
CA ARG A 83 34.16 15.49 -7.42
C ARG A 83 34.35 15.47 -5.89
N PRO A 84 33.60 14.67 -5.13
CA PRO A 84 33.79 14.63 -3.67
C PRO A 84 35.19 14.18 -3.22
N SER A 85 35.91 13.39 -4.03
CA SER A 85 37.24 12.89 -3.66
C SER A 85 38.32 13.98 -3.59
N ASP A 86 38.25 14.99 -4.45
CA ASP A 86 39.34 15.96 -4.65
C ASP A 86 38.86 17.41 -4.89
N LEU A 87 37.54 17.65 -4.84
CA LEU A 87 36.87 18.93 -5.08
C LEU A 87 37.18 19.56 -6.45
N LYS A 88 37.65 18.76 -7.41
CA LYS A 88 37.90 19.25 -8.78
C LYS A 88 36.65 19.10 -9.64
N LYS A 89 36.52 19.98 -10.63
CA LYS A 89 35.45 19.90 -11.63
C LYS A 89 35.58 18.60 -12.45
N PRO A 90 34.54 17.74 -12.52
CA PRO A 90 34.53 16.59 -13.40
C PRO A 90 34.40 17.03 -14.86
N LYS A 91 35.08 16.34 -15.78
CA LYS A 91 34.91 16.52 -17.23
C LYS A 91 33.84 15.58 -17.79
N LYS A 92 33.59 14.46 -17.11
CA LYS A 92 32.66 13.43 -17.59
C LYS A 92 31.79 12.87 -16.47
N VAL A 93 30.47 12.99 -16.61
CA VAL A 93 29.47 12.62 -15.61
C VAL A 93 28.52 11.56 -16.18
N ALA A 94 28.26 10.51 -15.41
CA ALA A 94 27.25 9.51 -15.75
C ALA A 94 26.07 9.57 -14.79
N PHE A 95 24.84 9.47 -15.31
CA PHE A 95 23.65 9.16 -14.53
C PHE A 95 23.24 7.71 -14.78
N ILE A 96 22.90 6.98 -13.71
CA ILE A 96 22.39 5.61 -13.79
C ILE A 96 20.95 5.62 -13.29
N ASN A 97 20.01 5.37 -14.20
CA ASN A 97 18.59 5.32 -13.86
C ASN A 97 18.16 3.96 -13.30
N CYS A 98 17.03 3.96 -12.60
CA CYS A 98 16.42 2.77 -11.99
C CYS A 98 17.27 2.14 -10.87
N VAL A 99 18.06 2.93 -10.13
CA VAL A 99 18.80 2.43 -8.96
C VAL A 99 17.79 2.20 -7.83
N GLY A 100 17.66 0.95 -7.38
CA GLY A 100 16.65 0.59 -6.37
C GLY A 100 15.20 0.67 -6.84
N SER A 101 14.95 0.67 -8.16
CA SER A 101 13.61 0.65 -8.75
C SER A 101 13.58 -0.26 -9.96
N ARG A 102 12.42 -0.85 -10.26
CA ARG A 102 12.26 -1.87 -11.31
C ARG A 102 13.27 -3.02 -11.15
N ASP A 103 13.59 -3.35 -9.90
CA ASP A 103 14.51 -4.43 -9.52
C ASP A 103 13.73 -5.43 -8.65
N LYS A 104 13.60 -6.67 -9.15
CA LYS A 104 12.88 -7.74 -8.43
C LYS A 104 13.57 -8.15 -7.12
N ARG A 105 14.86 -7.83 -6.94
CA ARG A 105 15.58 -8.06 -5.68
C ARG A 105 15.15 -7.09 -4.58
N PHE A 106 14.65 -5.92 -4.97
CA PHE A 106 14.27 -4.83 -4.08
C PHE A 106 12.86 -4.35 -4.45
N ASN A 107 12.75 -3.21 -5.13
CA ASN A 107 11.48 -2.58 -5.47
C ASN A 107 11.07 -2.91 -6.91
N PRO A 108 10.01 -3.72 -7.13
CA PRO A 108 9.57 -4.11 -8.47
C PRO A 108 8.80 -3.00 -9.21
N TYR A 109 8.64 -1.83 -8.61
CA TYR A 109 7.91 -0.68 -9.15
C TYR A 109 8.83 0.42 -9.67
N CYS A 110 8.27 1.38 -10.39
CA CYS A 110 8.99 2.56 -10.86
C CYS A 110 8.79 3.71 -9.87
N SER A 111 9.86 4.44 -9.55
CA SER A 111 9.80 5.62 -8.68
C SER A 111 9.35 6.91 -9.38
N ASN A 112 8.77 6.80 -10.59
CA ASN A 112 8.12 7.88 -11.35
C ASN A 112 9.08 9.01 -11.83
N PHE A 113 9.76 9.71 -10.93
CA PHE A 113 10.45 10.97 -11.22
C PHE A 113 11.93 10.85 -11.64
N CYS A 114 12.63 9.75 -11.31
CA CYS A 114 14.09 9.63 -11.50
C CYS A 114 14.59 9.86 -12.95
N CYS A 115 13.76 9.53 -13.95
CA CYS A 115 14.11 9.80 -15.36
C CYS A 115 14.13 11.31 -15.64
N MET A 116 13.16 12.05 -15.11
CA MET A 116 13.07 13.49 -15.32
C MET A 116 14.07 14.25 -14.47
N GLU A 117 14.39 13.76 -13.27
CA GLU A 117 15.45 14.27 -12.42
C GLU A 117 16.80 14.24 -13.15
N SER A 118 17.23 13.06 -13.63
CA SER A 118 18.48 12.93 -14.40
C SER A 118 18.51 13.79 -15.67
N ILE A 119 17.39 13.92 -16.39
CA ILE A 119 17.29 14.81 -17.56
C ILE A 119 17.46 16.28 -17.14
N LYS A 120 16.76 16.73 -16.10
CA LYS A 120 16.84 18.09 -15.56
C LYS A 120 18.27 18.41 -15.09
N ASP A 121 18.89 17.50 -14.34
CA ASP A 121 20.26 17.65 -13.86
C ASP A 121 21.26 17.70 -15.01
N SER A 122 21.11 16.85 -16.03
CA SER A 122 21.97 16.87 -17.21
C SER A 122 21.91 18.21 -17.96
N LEU A 123 20.72 18.81 -18.06
CA LEU A 123 20.54 20.13 -18.68
C LEU A 123 21.16 21.23 -17.83
N LEU A 124 20.99 21.20 -16.49
CA LEU A 124 21.65 22.13 -15.59
C LEU A 124 23.18 22.08 -15.74
N ILE A 125 23.73 20.86 -15.88
CA ILE A 125 25.17 20.68 -16.16
C ILE A 125 25.54 21.35 -17.48
N LYS A 126 24.79 21.11 -18.56
CA LYS A 126 25.06 21.71 -19.87
C LYS A 126 24.96 23.24 -19.87
N GLU A 127 24.05 23.80 -19.08
CA GLU A 127 23.86 25.25 -18.97
C GLU A 127 25.00 25.94 -18.20
N HIS A 128 25.48 25.37 -17.09
CA HIS A 128 26.48 26.02 -16.21
C HIS A 128 27.92 25.54 -16.47
N TRP A 129 28.10 24.32 -16.96
CA TRP A 129 29.38 23.70 -17.27
C TRP A 129 29.35 23.01 -18.65
N PRO A 130 29.26 23.78 -19.75
CA PRO A 130 29.00 23.26 -21.10
C PRO A 130 30.07 22.31 -21.65
N ASP A 131 31.30 22.38 -21.12
CA ASP A 131 32.43 21.52 -21.44
C ASP A 131 32.33 20.10 -20.83
N VAL A 132 31.36 19.86 -19.95
CA VAL A 132 31.19 18.56 -19.28
C VAL A 132 30.39 17.60 -20.17
N GLU A 133 30.96 16.43 -20.41
CA GLU A 133 30.28 15.33 -21.08
C GLU A 133 29.30 14.65 -20.11
N VAL A 134 28.05 14.46 -20.53
CA VAL A 134 27.01 13.83 -19.69
C VAL A 134 26.42 12.64 -20.42
N THR A 135 26.38 11.50 -19.75
CA THR A 135 25.79 10.25 -20.24
C THR A 135 24.71 9.75 -19.28
N ILE A 136 23.53 9.42 -19.79
CA ILE A 136 22.43 8.83 -19.02
C ILE A 136 22.25 7.37 -19.45
N PHE A 137 22.46 6.44 -18.52
CA PHE A 137 22.20 5.01 -18.69
C PHE A 137 20.78 4.67 -18.23
N PHE A 138 19.99 4.03 -19.09
CA PHE A 138 18.56 3.79 -18.83
C PHE A 138 18.03 2.48 -19.42
N ILE A 139 16.89 2.01 -18.90
CA ILE A 139 16.11 0.90 -19.51
C ILE A 139 15.09 1.48 -20.49
N ASP A 140 14.22 2.36 -19.97
CA ASP A 140 13.26 3.16 -20.73
C ASP A 140 13.24 4.58 -20.15
N ILE A 141 13.13 5.61 -20.99
CA ILE A 141 12.88 6.99 -20.56
C ILE A 141 11.38 7.15 -20.34
N ARG A 142 10.99 7.63 -19.15
CA ARG A 142 9.59 7.84 -18.77
C ARG A 142 9.26 9.32 -18.64
N ALA A 143 9.17 9.99 -19.79
CA ALA A 143 8.87 11.41 -19.93
C ALA A 143 7.37 11.66 -20.21
N PHE A 144 6.48 11.20 -19.32
CA PHE A 144 5.03 11.08 -19.60
C PHE A 144 4.17 12.31 -19.23
N GLY A 145 4.75 13.32 -18.58
CA GLY A 145 4.04 14.54 -18.17
C GLY A 145 4.03 15.60 -19.27
N LYS A 146 3.14 16.61 -19.14
CA LYS A 146 3.14 17.78 -20.04
C LYS A 146 4.52 18.47 -20.02
N GLY A 147 5.15 18.60 -21.19
CA GLY A 147 6.45 19.24 -21.37
C GLY A 147 7.65 18.31 -21.14
N PHE A 148 7.43 17.03 -20.78
CA PHE A 148 8.53 16.14 -20.41
C PHE A 148 9.25 15.56 -21.62
N GLU A 149 8.53 15.19 -22.67
CA GLU A 149 9.14 14.69 -23.92
C GLU A 149 9.93 15.79 -24.62
N GLU A 150 9.44 17.03 -24.56
CA GLU A 150 10.13 18.21 -25.06
C GLU A 150 11.41 18.48 -24.27
N LEU A 151 11.40 18.31 -22.94
CA LEU A 151 12.60 18.44 -22.11
C LEU A 151 13.62 17.33 -22.41
N TYR A 152 13.15 16.09 -22.63
CA TYR A 152 14.00 14.99 -23.08
C TYR A 152 14.65 15.27 -24.44
N SER A 153 13.88 15.77 -25.40
CA SER A 153 14.36 16.16 -26.73
C SER A 153 15.41 17.27 -26.65
N ARG A 154 15.15 18.30 -25.84
CA ARG A 154 16.10 19.38 -25.57
C ARG A 154 17.41 18.85 -25.00
N ALA A 155 17.38 17.94 -24.03
CA ALA A 155 18.61 17.37 -23.47
C ALA A 155 19.47 16.66 -24.53
N ARG A 156 18.84 15.98 -25.50
CA ARG A 156 19.55 15.35 -26.62
C ARG A 156 20.15 16.39 -27.57
N GLU A 157 19.43 17.47 -27.85
CA GLU A 157 19.90 18.58 -28.68
C GLU A 157 21.11 19.30 -28.06
N GLU A 158 21.14 19.43 -26.73
CA GLU A 158 22.27 19.95 -25.94
C GLU A 158 23.44 18.97 -25.79
N GLY A 159 23.40 17.83 -26.50
CA GLY A 159 24.49 16.86 -26.57
C GLY A 159 24.60 15.92 -25.36
N VAL A 160 23.53 15.72 -24.59
CA VAL A 160 23.49 14.66 -23.57
C VAL A 160 23.35 13.29 -24.26
N LEU A 161 24.23 12.36 -23.90
CA LEU A 161 24.24 11.01 -24.47
C LEU A 161 23.27 10.11 -23.70
N PHE A 162 22.44 9.36 -24.42
CA PHE A 162 21.50 8.41 -23.83
C PHE A 162 21.85 7.01 -24.26
N ILE A 163 22.26 6.16 -23.32
CA ILE A 163 22.66 4.78 -23.58
C ILE A 163 21.61 3.84 -22.98
N ARG A 164 20.94 3.09 -23.87
CA ARG A 164 19.96 2.09 -23.46
C ARG A 164 20.68 0.82 -22.98
N GLY A 165 20.84 0.71 -21.68
CA GLY A 165 21.50 -0.38 -21.00
C GLY A 165 21.56 -0.11 -19.51
N ARG A 166 21.34 -1.14 -18.69
CA ARG A 166 21.52 -1.04 -17.23
C ARG A 166 22.96 -1.46 -16.91
N PRO A 167 23.79 -0.60 -16.31
CA PRO A 167 25.15 -0.96 -15.94
C PRO A 167 25.17 -2.16 -15.00
N GLY A 168 26.08 -3.10 -15.26
CA GLY A 168 26.26 -4.31 -14.46
C GLY A 168 27.17 -4.10 -13.26
N GLN A 169 28.18 -3.25 -13.39
CA GLN A 169 29.15 -2.96 -12.32
C GLN A 169 29.89 -1.64 -12.56
N ILE A 170 30.22 -0.94 -11.47
CA ILE A 170 31.16 0.18 -11.41
C ILE A 170 32.44 -0.27 -10.70
N LYS A 171 33.61 0.09 -11.25
CA LYS A 171 34.91 -0.09 -10.61
C LYS A 171 35.64 1.23 -10.51
N GLU A 172 36.28 1.50 -9.39
CA GLU A 172 37.14 2.68 -9.24
C GLU A 172 38.57 2.36 -9.68
N ASN A 173 39.21 3.31 -10.36
CA ASN A 173 40.65 3.29 -10.58
C ASN A 173 41.36 3.84 -9.33
N PRO A 174 42.18 3.03 -8.63
CA PRO A 174 42.76 3.41 -7.34
C PRO A 174 43.79 4.54 -7.41
N ILE A 175 44.25 4.91 -8.62
CA ILE A 175 45.23 5.99 -8.81
C ILE A 175 44.52 7.32 -9.09
N THR A 176 43.47 7.31 -9.91
CA THR A 176 42.80 8.53 -10.38
C THR A 176 41.47 8.81 -9.68
N ASN A 177 40.94 7.84 -8.94
CA ASN A 177 39.57 7.82 -8.40
C ASN A 177 38.49 7.97 -9.49
N ASN A 178 38.81 7.67 -10.75
CA ASN A 178 37.84 7.66 -11.85
C ASN A 178 37.08 6.34 -11.86
N LEU A 179 35.87 6.37 -12.40
CA LEU A 179 34.91 5.28 -12.33
C LEU A 179 34.73 4.64 -13.70
N ILE A 180 34.98 3.34 -13.78
CA ILE A 180 34.79 2.52 -14.97
C ILE A 180 33.39 1.90 -14.90
N VAL A 181 32.50 2.33 -15.78
CA VAL A 181 31.12 1.84 -15.88
C VAL A 181 31.06 0.80 -16.99
N ASN A 182 30.63 -0.43 -16.65
CA ASN A 182 30.45 -1.52 -17.61
C ASN A 182 28.96 -1.74 -17.89
N VAL A 183 28.56 -1.65 -19.15
CA VAL A 183 27.16 -1.78 -19.57
C VAL A 183 27.04 -2.51 -20.90
N GLU A 184 26.04 -3.37 -21.02
CA GLU A 184 25.63 -3.91 -22.31
C GLU A 184 24.68 -2.92 -23.01
N ILE A 185 25.05 -2.48 -24.21
CA ILE A 185 24.21 -1.65 -25.04
C ILE A 185 23.16 -2.54 -25.72
N ILE A 186 21.90 -2.40 -25.30
CA ILE A 186 20.81 -3.30 -25.73
C ILE A 186 20.60 -3.28 -27.25
N SER A 187 20.82 -2.14 -27.91
CA SER A 187 20.62 -2.02 -29.35
C SER A 187 21.65 -2.77 -30.20
N THR A 188 22.85 -3.00 -29.68
CA THR A 188 23.97 -3.59 -30.43
C THR A 188 24.47 -4.91 -29.83
N GLY A 189 24.10 -5.23 -28.58
CA GLY A 189 24.62 -6.39 -27.84
C GLY A 189 26.10 -6.25 -27.46
N THR A 190 26.68 -5.06 -27.61
CA THR A 190 28.10 -4.80 -27.31
C THR A 190 28.27 -4.34 -25.88
N ILE A 191 29.33 -4.82 -25.22
CA ILE A 191 29.71 -4.33 -23.89
C ILE A 191 30.54 -3.06 -24.07
N LEU A 192 30.06 -1.96 -23.50
CA LEU A 192 30.78 -0.71 -23.36
C LEU A 192 31.42 -0.65 -21.97
N SER A 193 32.71 -0.29 -21.94
CA SER A 193 33.45 0.02 -20.72
C SER A 193 34.01 1.42 -20.86
N GLU A 194 33.49 2.35 -20.07
CA GLU A 194 33.79 3.78 -20.22
C GLU A 194 34.16 4.42 -18.88
N ASN A 195 35.11 5.36 -18.92
CA ASN A 195 35.60 6.08 -17.74
C ASN A 195 34.77 7.36 -17.51
N PHE A 196 34.42 7.60 -16.25
CA PHE A 196 33.72 8.78 -15.77
C PHE A 196 34.45 9.37 -14.56
N ASP A 197 34.37 10.69 -14.39
CA ASP A 197 34.95 11.38 -13.24
C ASP A 197 33.99 11.41 -12.04
N LEU A 198 32.69 11.37 -12.32
CA LEU A 198 31.58 11.37 -11.35
C LEU A 198 30.46 10.47 -11.87
N VAL A 199 29.91 9.60 -11.01
CA VAL A 199 28.71 8.81 -11.31
C VAL A 199 27.61 9.20 -10.31
N VAL A 200 26.45 9.56 -10.85
CA VAL A 200 25.24 9.91 -10.12
C VAL A 200 24.22 8.76 -10.24
N LEU A 201 23.82 8.20 -9.11
CA LEU A 201 22.82 7.15 -9.01
C LEU A 201 21.44 7.78 -8.85
N SER A 202 20.57 7.65 -9.87
CA SER A 202 19.18 8.09 -9.78
C SER A 202 18.39 7.06 -8.98
N ILE A 203 18.41 7.25 -7.66
CA ILE A 203 17.82 6.34 -6.68
C ILE A 203 16.30 6.45 -6.65
N GLY A 204 15.66 5.31 -6.38
CA GLY A 204 14.23 5.22 -6.12
C GLY A 204 13.85 5.64 -4.71
N VAL A 205 12.58 5.44 -4.38
CA VAL A 205 12.00 5.78 -3.08
C VAL A 205 11.16 4.63 -2.52
N GLU A 206 11.09 4.57 -1.20
CA GLU A 206 10.34 3.59 -0.41
C GLU A 206 9.30 4.33 0.44
N GLY A 207 8.23 3.64 0.87
CA GLY A 207 7.23 4.27 1.71
C GLY A 207 7.80 4.68 3.08
N SER A 208 7.40 5.84 3.59
CA SER A 208 7.94 6.39 4.85
C SER A 208 7.78 5.42 6.02
N SER A 209 8.83 5.28 6.83
CA SER A 209 8.84 4.52 8.08
C SER A 209 8.23 5.28 9.25
N ASP A 210 7.87 6.57 9.05
CA ASP A 210 7.26 7.40 10.08
C ASP A 210 6.03 6.70 10.68
N SER A 211 6.06 6.58 12.00
CA SER A 211 4.96 6.03 12.78
C SER A 211 3.89 7.09 12.94
N ILE A 212 2.80 6.97 12.19
CA ILE A 212 1.58 7.72 12.46
C ILE A 212 0.71 6.92 13.45
N PRO A 213 0.03 7.59 14.41
CA PRO A 213 -0.75 6.92 15.45
C PRO A 213 -2.11 6.38 14.95
N PHE A 214 -2.24 6.14 13.64
CA PHE A 214 -3.49 5.70 13.00
C PHE A 214 -3.26 4.37 12.26
N PRO A 215 -4.15 3.37 12.43
CA PRO A 215 -4.02 2.06 11.79
C PRO A 215 -4.48 2.13 10.33
N ILE A 216 -3.73 2.86 9.50
CA ILE A 216 -4.03 3.04 8.08
C ILE A 216 -3.22 2.03 7.29
N ALA A 217 -3.89 1.33 6.38
CA ALA A 217 -3.26 0.28 5.60
C ALA A 217 -2.16 0.87 4.71
N LYS A 218 -1.01 0.20 4.70
CA LYS A 218 0.08 0.40 3.75
C LYS A 218 0.11 -0.78 2.77
N ASP A 219 0.53 -0.53 1.54
CA ASP A 219 0.78 -1.59 0.57
C ASP A 219 2.08 -2.35 0.91
N SER A 220 2.39 -3.39 0.13
CA SER A 220 3.60 -4.19 0.34
C SER A 220 4.91 -3.41 0.13
N LYS A 221 4.85 -2.17 -0.35
CA LYS A 221 5.98 -1.28 -0.63
C LYS A 221 6.09 -0.17 0.42
N GLY A 222 5.20 -0.14 1.40
CA GLY A 222 5.21 0.81 2.52
C GLY A 222 4.43 2.11 2.27
N PHE A 223 3.76 2.28 1.14
CA PHE A 223 2.96 3.49 0.86
C PHE A 223 1.53 3.34 1.38
N TYR A 224 0.90 4.43 1.78
CA TYR A 224 -0.50 4.40 2.25
C TYR A 224 -1.47 4.11 1.11
N ILE A 225 -2.43 3.22 1.37
CA ILE A 225 -3.40 2.77 0.37
C ILE A 225 -4.59 3.73 0.30
N GLU A 226 -4.92 4.17 -0.91
CA GLU A 226 -6.13 4.91 -1.23
C GLU A 226 -7.39 4.04 -1.15
N ALA A 227 -8.54 4.66 -0.91
CA ALA A 227 -9.82 3.95 -0.83
C ALA A 227 -10.20 3.30 -2.15
N HIS A 228 -9.88 3.94 -3.27
CA HIS A 228 -10.06 3.38 -4.61
C HIS A 228 -9.19 4.12 -5.65
N PRO A 229 -8.39 3.42 -6.48
CA PRO A 229 -7.40 4.04 -7.37
C PRO A 229 -7.94 5.13 -8.31
N LYS A 230 -9.19 4.99 -8.76
CA LYS A 230 -9.84 5.95 -9.69
C LYS A 230 -10.87 6.88 -9.03
N LEU A 231 -11.79 6.34 -8.24
CA LEU A 231 -12.93 7.09 -7.70
C LEU A 231 -12.58 7.92 -6.46
N ARG A 232 -11.61 7.46 -5.67
CA ARG A 232 -11.24 8.06 -4.38
C ARG A 232 -9.71 7.99 -4.17
N PRO A 233 -8.90 8.61 -5.05
CA PRO A 233 -7.45 8.47 -5.06
C PRO A 233 -6.71 9.21 -3.92
N VAL A 234 -7.43 10.04 -3.16
CA VAL A 234 -6.86 10.83 -2.05
C VAL A 234 -7.54 10.54 -0.71
N ASP A 235 -8.59 9.72 -0.71
CA ASP A 235 -9.24 9.26 0.50
C ASP A 235 -8.55 7.98 0.95
N THR A 236 -8.44 7.75 2.26
CA THR A 236 -8.13 6.41 2.77
C THR A 236 -9.42 5.59 2.94
N PRO A 237 -9.32 4.26 3.14
CA PRO A 237 -10.48 3.45 3.54
C PRO A 237 -11.15 3.92 4.85
N ILE A 238 -10.46 4.70 5.68
CA ILE A 238 -10.98 5.28 6.91
C ILE A 238 -11.53 6.69 6.61
N ASP A 239 -12.81 6.91 6.87
CA ASP A 239 -13.42 8.21 6.58
C ASP A 239 -12.85 9.29 7.52
N GLY A 240 -12.69 10.50 6.99
CA GLY A 240 -12.03 11.60 7.70
C GLY A 240 -10.51 11.58 7.61
N ILE A 241 -9.89 10.53 7.05
CA ILE A 241 -8.45 10.49 6.81
C ILE A 241 -8.15 10.41 5.32
N PHE A 242 -7.25 11.29 4.88
CA PHE A 242 -6.85 11.51 3.49
C PHE A 242 -5.33 11.36 3.36
N ILE A 243 -4.87 11.21 2.12
CA ILE A 243 -3.45 11.04 1.77
C ILE A 243 -3.07 12.02 0.66
N ALA A 244 -1.84 12.52 0.70
CA ALA A 244 -1.30 13.43 -0.30
C ALA A 244 0.21 13.22 -0.51
N GLY A 245 0.66 13.39 -1.74
CA GLY A 245 2.07 13.44 -2.08
C GLY A 245 2.75 12.07 -2.03
N GLY A 246 4.05 12.09 -1.74
CA GLY A 246 4.90 10.91 -1.65
C GLY A 246 4.43 9.83 -0.65
N ALA A 247 3.52 10.16 0.26
CA ALA A 247 2.95 9.23 1.22
C ALA A 247 2.12 8.12 0.55
N GLU A 248 1.47 8.41 -0.57
CA GLU A 248 0.62 7.45 -1.31
C GLU A 248 1.40 6.68 -2.38
N SER A 249 2.35 7.32 -3.06
CA SER A 249 3.17 6.68 -4.09
C SER A 249 4.29 7.61 -4.58
N PRO A 250 5.33 7.08 -5.26
CA PRO A 250 6.34 7.90 -5.92
C PRO A 250 5.69 8.78 -7.01
N LYS A 251 5.87 10.09 -6.90
CA LYS A 251 5.29 11.08 -7.83
C LYS A 251 6.10 12.37 -7.83
N ASP A 252 5.95 13.16 -8.89
CA ASP A 252 6.64 14.45 -8.98
C ASP A 252 5.95 15.55 -8.13
N ILE A 253 6.55 16.74 -8.12
CA ILE A 253 6.05 17.89 -7.36
C ILE A 253 4.66 18.33 -7.87
N ARG A 254 4.42 18.28 -9.18
CA ARG A 254 3.18 18.76 -9.81
C ARG A 254 2.01 17.84 -9.44
N GLU A 255 2.22 16.54 -9.55
CA GLU A 255 1.29 15.52 -9.09
C GLU A 255 1.04 15.66 -7.59
N THR A 256 2.09 15.87 -6.79
CA THR A 256 1.98 16.09 -5.35
C THR A 256 1.11 17.29 -4.99
N VAL A 257 1.34 18.46 -5.60
CA VAL A 257 0.57 19.68 -5.33
C VAL A 257 -0.89 19.53 -5.79
N THR A 258 -1.10 18.85 -6.92
CA THR A 258 -2.46 18.54 -7.42
C THR A 258 -3.20 17.62 -6.44
N GLN A 259 -2.54 16.57 -5.96
CA GLN A 259 -3.10 15.63 -5.00
C GLN A 259 -3.37 16.29 -3.63
N ALA A 260 -2.48 17.16 -3.17
CA ALA A 260 -2.66 17.93 -1.93
C ALA A 260 -3.91 18.83 -2.02
N SER A 261 -4.11 19.49 -3.16
CA SER A 261 -5.32 20.30 -3.40
C SER A 261 -6.59 19.45 -3.42
N ALA A 262 -6.54 18.26 -4.02
CA ALA A 262 -7.65 17.31 -4.01
C ALA A 262 -7.95 16.80 -2.59
N ALA A 263 -6.93 16.43 -1.82
CA ALA A 263 -7.08 16.00 -0.43
C ALA A 263 -7.68 17.10 0.45
N ALA A 264 -7.22 18.35 0.29
CA ALA A 264 -7.78 19.51 0.97
C ALA A 264 -9.26 19.73 0.61
N GLY A 265 -9.64 19.60 -0.67
CA GLY A 265 -11.03 19.71 -1.11
C GLY A 265 -11.93 18.59 -0.57
N ARG A 266 -11.42 17.36 -0.51
CA ARG A 266 -12.14 16.21 0.07
C ARG A 266 -12.31 16.34 1.58
N CYS A 267 -11.26 16.77 2.28
CA CYS A 267 -11.30 17.09 3.71
C CYS A 267 -12.28 18.24 4.00
N GLY A 268 -12.19 19.32 3.21
CA GLY A 268 -13.10 20.46 3.30
C GLY A 268 -14.57 20.10 3.12
N ASN A 269 -14.91 19.12 2.28
CA ASN A 269 -16.29 18.64 2.13
C ASN A 269 -16.85 18.07 3.45
N ILE A 270 -16.06 17.29 4.18
CA ILE A 270 -16.47 16.76 5.49
C ILE A 270 -16.58 17.89 6.51
N LEU A 271 -15.56 18.77 6.56
CA LEU A 271 -15.52 19.89 7.51
C LEU A 271 -16.58 20.96 7.26
N SER A 272 -17.11 21.06 6.04
CA SER A 272 -18.16 22.02 5.68
C SER A 272 -19.54 21.69 6.26
N LYS A 273 -19.70 20.51 6.87
CA LYS A 273 -20.96 20.04 7.44
C LYS A 273 -20.81 19.91 8.95
N GLU A 274 -21.84 20.32 9.69
CA GLU A 274 -21.89 20.16 11.15
C GLU A 274 -22.04 18.68 11.56
N GLU A 275 -22.78 17.92 10.75
CA GLU A 275 -23.08 16.51 11.00
C GLU A 275 -22.74 15.66 9.77
N PHE A 276 -22.29 14.44 10.04
CA PHE A 276 -22.02 13.43 9.01
C PHE A 276 -22.82 12.16 9.30
N HIS A 277 -23.58 11.70 8.31
CA HIS A 277 -24.33 10.45 8.41
C HIS A 277 -23.44 9.25 8.10
N VAL A 278 -23.26 8.38 9.09
CA VAL A 278 -22.61 7.09 8.91
C VAL A 278 -23.70 6.05 8.64
N GLU A 279 -23.52 5.23 7.61
CA GLU A 279 -24.41 4.09 7.39
C GLU A 279 -24.43 3.20 8.64
N PRO A 280 -25.61 2.75 9.12
CA PRO A 280 -25.72 1.93 10.33
C PRO A 280 -25.32 0.47 10.05
N LEU A 281 -24.16 0.26 9.42
CA LEU A 281 -23.57 -1.04 9.12
C LEU A 281 -22.43 -1.35 10.09
N TYR A 282 -22.51 -0.92 11.34
CA TYR A 282 -21.49 -1.22 12.35
C TYR A 282 -21.92 -2.37 13.25
N ALA A 283 -20.96 -2.88 14.03
CA ALA A 283 -21.18 -3.93 15.01
C ALA A 283 -21.46 -3.34 16.40
N PHE A 284 -22.21 -4.08 17.22
CA PHE A 284 -22.48 -3.79 18.63
C PHE A 284 -21.91 -4.89 19.52
N VAL A 285 -21.55 -4.53 20.75
CA VAL A 285 -21.11 -5.47 21.78
C VAL A 285 -22.17 -5.55 22.87
N ASP A 286 -22.65 -6.76 23.13
CA ASP A 286 -23.39 -7.13 24.33
C ASP A 286 -22.41 -7.21 25.49
N THR A 287 -22.46 -6.22 26.38
CA THR A 287 -21.51 -6.08 27.49
C THR A 287 -21.62 -7.21 28.50
N ASP A 288 -22.80 -7.80 28.65
CA ASP A 288 -23.07 -8.86 29.64
C ASP A 288 -22.45 -10.19 29.21
N LYS A 289 -22.25 -10.38 27.90
CA LYS A 289 -21.57 -11.56 27.33
C LYS A 289 -20.07 -11.34 27.09
N CYS A 290 -19.59 -10.11 27.18
CA CYS A 290 -18.21 -9.78 26.84
C CYS A 290 -17.27 -10.16 27.99
N THR A 291 -16.24 -10.96 27.69
CA THR A 291 -15.21 -11.35 28.68
C THR A 291 -13.92 -10.54 28.56
N SER A 292 -13.97 -9.40 27.85
CA SER A 292 -12.82 -8.49 27.68
C SER A 292 -11.55 -9.17 27.12
N CYS A 293 -11.68 -10.30 26.42
CA CYS A 293 -10.55 -11.12 25.96
C CYS A 293 -9.69 -10.47 24.85
N GLY A 294 -10.22 -9.44 24.18
CA GLY A 294 -9.51 -8.67 23.15
C GLY A 294 -9.33 -9.34 21.78
N THR A 295 -9.88 -10.54 21.56
CA THR A 295 -9.81 -11.22 20.25
C THR A 295 -10.31 -10.31 19.11
N CYS A 296 -11.40 -9.58 19.34
CA CYS A 296 -12.03 -8.70 18.35
C CYS A 296 -11.10 -7.57 17.87
N VAL A 297 -10.24 -7.01 18.73
CA VAL A 297 -9.29 -5.95 18.36
C VAL A 297 -8.34 -6.43 17.27
N SER A 298 -7.78 -7.64 17.44
CA SER A 298 -6.88 -8.26 16.44
C SER A 298 -7.55 -8.62 15.11
N ARG A 299 -8.88 -8.49 15.01
CA ARG A 299 -9.67 -8.78 13.79
C ARG A 299 -10.11 -7.53 13.06
N CYS A 300 -9.99 -6.35 13.66
CA CYS A 300 -10.43 -5.10 13.06
C CYS A 300 -9.25 -4.39 12.41
N PRO A 301 -9.17 -4.35 11.06
CA PRO A 301 -8.10 -3.63 10.38
C PRO A 301 -8.30 -2.11 10.42
N PHE A 302 -9.45 -1.62 10.89
CA PHE A 302 -9.82 -0.20 10.93
C PHE A 302 -9.58 0.46 12.30
N GLY A 303 -9.09 -0.30 13.30
CA GLY A 303 -8.94 0.22 14.67
C GLY A 303 -10.27 0.59 15.34
N ALA A 304 -11.40 0.09 14.85
CA ALA A 304 -12.73 0.49 15.33
C ALA A 304 -13.09 -0.10 16.71
N ILE A 305 -12.24 -0.92 17.31
CA ILE A 305 -12.56 -1.66 18.53
C ILE A 305 -11.51 -1.35 19.60
N SER A 306 -11.97 -0.89 20.75
CA SER A 306 -11.16 -0.70 21.96
C SER A 306 -11.55 -1.70 23.03
N VAL A 307 -10.58 -2.14 23.84
CA VAL A 307 -10.78 -3.03 24.98
C VAL A 307 -9.69 -2.73 26.01
N ASP A 308 -10.04 -2.69 27.29
CA ASP A 308 -9.06 -2.60 28.38
C ASP A 308 -9.05 -3.96 29.09
N ARG A 309 -7.97 -4.73 28.88
CA ARG A 309 -7.84 -6.08 29.44
C ARG A 309 -7.46 -6.05 30.92
N GLU A 310 -6.79 -4.99 31.37
CA GLU A 310 -6.31 -4.87 32.75
C GLU A 310 -7.44 -4.44 33.68
N LYS A 311 -8.28 -3.52 33.22
CA LYS A 311 -9.47 -3.06 33.94
C LYS A 311 -10.72 -3.88 33.64
N GLU A 312 -10.57 -5.01 32.93
CA GLU A 312 -11.64 -5.89 32.48
C GLU A 312 -12.80 -5.16 31.77
N THR A 313 -12.53 -4.02 31.14
CA THR A 313 -13.58 -3.21 30.52
C THR A 313 -14.05 -3.87 29.21
N PRO A 314 -15.36 -4.13 29.04
CA PRO A 314 -15.92 -4.72 27.83
C PRO A 314 -15.49 -4.00 26.56
N ALA A 315 -15.36 -4.76 25.48
CA ALA A 315 -15.00 -4.20 24.18
C ALA A 315 -16.03 -3.15 23.74
N ARG A 316 -15.55 -2.02 23.21
CA ARG A 316 -16.37 -0.96 22.63
C ARG A 316 -16.06 -0.76 21.17
N ILE A 317 -17.11 -0.60 20.37
CA ILE A 317 -16.99 -0.34 18.94
C ILE A 317 -17.24 1.13 18.71
N ILE A 318 -16.31 1.78 18.01
CA ILE A 318 -16.40 3.17 17.57
C ILE A 318 -17.16 3.15 16.22
N PRO A 319 -18.44 3.56 16.17
CA PRO A 319 -19.29 3.31 14.99
C PRO A 319 -18.72 3.92 13.70
N VAL A 320 -18.17 5.14 13.76
CA VAL A 320 -17.63 5.85 12.59
C VAL A 320 -16.45 5.13 11.94
N LEU A 321 -15.68 4.34 12.69
CA LEU A 321 -14.55 3.55 12.16
C LEU A 321 -14.99 2.16 11.68
N CYS A 322 -16.16 1.68 12.11
CA CYS A 322 -16.60 0.32 11.84
C CYS A 322 -17.26 0.20 10.45
N LYS A 323 -16.55 -0.40 9.49
CA LYS A 323 -17.04 -0.59 8.12
C LYS A 323 -17.97 -1.80 7.92
N GLY A 324 -18.31 -2.52 8.98
CA GLY A 324 -19.34 -3.55 8.90
C GLY A 324 -18.95 -4.91 8.36
N CYS A 325 -17.66 -5.24 8.27
CA CYS A 325 -17.22 -6.52 7.69
C CYS A 325 -17.70 -7.74 8.49
N GLY A 326 -17.83 -7.58 9.82
CA GLY A 326 -18.31 -8.60 10.76
C GLY A 326 -17.38 -9.77 11.03
N THR A 327 -16.08 -9.63 10.72
CA THR A 327 -15.05 -10.60 11.08
C THR A 327 -14.90 -10.76 12.60
N CYS A 328 -15.04 -9.66 13.36
CA CYS A 328 -14.99 -9.70 14.82
C CYS A 328 -16.19 -10.46 15.43
N ALA A 329 -17.38 -10.31 14.86
CA ALA A 329 -18.57 -11.08 15.24
C ALA A 329 -18.38 -12.57 14.99
N ALA A 330 -17.77 -12.93 13.86
CA ALA A 330 -17.52 -14.32 13.50
C ALA A 330 -16.52 -15.04 14.43
N ASP A 331 -15.61 -14.31 15.07
CA ASP A 331 -14.56 -14.84 15.95
C ASP A 331 -14.80 -14.61 17.43
N CYS A 332 -15.88 -13.92 17.81
CA CYS A 332 -16.16 -13.67 19.21
C CYS A 332 -16.45 -15.00 19.93
N PRO A 333 -15.63 -15.40 20.92
CA PRO A 333 -15.78 -16.72 21.56
C PRO A 333 -17.08 -16.85 22.37
N THR A 334 -17.63 -15.73 22.85
CA THR A 334 -18.86 -15.68 23.64
C THR A 334 -20.07 -15.21 22.83
N ASN A 335 -19.93 -15.00 21.52
CA ASN A 335 -20.96 -14.42 20.65
C ASN A 335 -21.53 -13.09 21.20
N ALA A 336 -20.69 -12.30 21.88
CA ALA A 336 -21.05 -10.99 22.41
C ALA A 336 -21.19 -9.92 21.32
N ILE A 337 -20.68 -10.16 20.10
CA ILE A 337 -20.66 -9.15 19.04
C ILE A 337 -21.72 -9.47 17.98
N THR A 338 -22.59 -8.50 17.69
CA THR A 338 -23.65 -8.62 16.69
C THR A 338 -23.52 -7.54 15.63
N MET A 339 -23.79 -7.90 14.37
CA MET A 339 -23.83 -6.95 13.24
C MET A 339 -25.21 -6.34 13.09
N THR A 340 -25.28 -5.04 12.79
CA THR A 340 -26.51 -4.41 12.32
C THR A 340 -26.87 -4.91 10.92
N ASN A 341 -28.17 -5.16 10.66
CA ASN A 341 -28.72 -5.65 9.38
C ASN A 341 -28.18 -7.00 8.85
N PHE A 342 -27.22 -7.63 9.54
CA PHE A 342 -26.63 -8.93 9.22
C PHE A 342 -26.40 -9.75 10.50
N THR A 343 -27.38 -9.72 11.41
CA THR A 343 -27.31 -10.45 12.69
C THR A 343 -27.18 -11.96 12.46
N ASP A 344 -26.65 -12.69 13.44
CA ASP A 344 -26.61 -14.15 13.40
C ASP A 344 -28.00 -14.74 13.17
N ALA A 345 -29.01 -14.21 13.86
CA ALA A 345 -30.40 -14.65 13.70
C ALA A 345 -30.92 -14.46 12.27
N MET A 346 -30.66 -13.31 11.64
CA MET A 346 -31.08 -13.07 10.25
C MET A 346 -30.41 -14.04 9.27
N ILE A 347 -29.11 -14.30 9.44
CA ILE A 347 -28.37 -15.22 8.57
C ILE A 347 -28.86 -16.66 8.78
N LEU A 348 -29.02 -17.11 10.03
CA LEU A 348 -29.53 -18.44 10.35
C LEU A 348 -30.94 -18.66 9.79
N ARG A 349 -31.81 -17.64 9.87
CA ARG A 349 -33.15 -17.72 9.25
C ARG A 349 -33.11 -17.77 7.73
N GLN A 350 -32.21 -17.03 7.08
CA GLN A 350 -32.03 -17.18 5.63
C GLN A 350 -31.60 -18.61 5.25
N ILE A 351 -30.71 -19.23 6.03
CA ILE A 351 -30.29 -20.63 5.84
C ILE A 351 -31.49 -21.58 6.01
N ASP A 352 -32.29 -21.41 7.07
CA ASP A 352 -33.48 -22.25 7.33
C ASP A 352 -34.47 -22.22 6.16
N ILE A 353 -34.73 -21.03 5.61
CA ILE A 353 -35.65 -20.84 4.48
C ILE A 353 -35.03 -21.39 3.19
N ALA A 354 -33.77 -21.08 2.93
CA ALA A 354 -33.06 -21.55 1.74
C ALA A 354 -33.05 -23.08 1.64
N LEU A 355 -32.92 -23.77 2.79
CA LEU A 355 -32.82 -25.22 2.90
C LEU A 355 -34.12 -25.90 3.38
N ARG A 356 -35.28 -25.22 3.30
CA ARG A 356 -36.55 -25.79 3.75
C ARG A 356 -36.95 -27.06 2.97
N GLU A 357 -36.72 -27.05 1.67
CA GLU A 357 -37.12 -28.10 0.71
C GLU A 357 -35.89 -28.65 -0.02
N SER A 358 -35.87 -29.95 -0.35
CA SER A 358 -34.79 -30.61 -1.10
C SER A 358 -33.38 -30.17 -0.68
N ALA A 359 -33.13 -30.07 0.62
CA ALA A 359 -31.90 -29.49 1.15
C ALA A 359 -30.63 -30.19 0.63
N SER A 360 -30.69 -31.51 0.49
CA SER A 360 -29.60 -32.36 0.00
C SER A 360 -29.19 -32.06 -1.43
N GLU A 361 -30.10 -31.52 -2.25
CA GLU A 361 -29.82 -31.18 -3.64
C GLU A 361 -29.31 -29.73 -3.79
N LYS A 362 -29.34 -28.93 -2.73
CA LYS A 362 -29.07 -27.50 -2.79
C LYS A 362 -27.61 -27.14 -2.57
N VAL A 363 -27.15 -26.13 -3.31
CA VAL A 363 -25.90 -25.41 -3.05
C VAL A 363 -26.23 -24.12 -2.28
N LEU A 364 -25.86 -24.06 -1.01
CA LEU A 364 -25.97 -22.83 -0.23
C LEU A 364 -24.69 -22.01 -0.37
N ILE A 365 -24.80 -20.79 -0.89
CA ILE A 365 -23.66 -19.93 -1.19
C ILE A 365 -23.65 -18.74 -0.23
N PHE A 366 -22.64 -18.62 0.61
CA PHE A 366 -22.36 -17.37 1.31
C PHE A 366 -21.57 -16.44 0.38
N ALA A 367 -22.20 -15.36 -0.07
CA ALA A 367 -21.60 -14.42 -0.99
C ALA A 367 -21.28 -13.09 -0.29
N CYS A 368 -20.00 -12.70 -0.34
CA CYS A 368 -19.56 -11.36 0.04
C CYS A 368 -20.30 -10.28 -0.77
N ASN A 369 -20.83 -9.26 -0.08
CA ASN A 369 -21.63 -8.18 -0.65
C ASN A 369 -20.94 -7.46 -1.81
N TRP A 370 -19.65 -7.16 -1.67
CA TRP A 370 -18.93 -6.26 -2.58
C TRP A 370 -18.46 -6.91 -3.88
N CYS A 371 -18.04 -8.17 -3.81
CA CYS A 371 -17.40 -8.86 -4.93
C CYS A 371 -18.30 -9.97 -5.46
N SER A 372 -18.48 -11.03 -4.71
CA SER A 372 -19.10 -12.25 -5.22
C SER A 372 -20.61 -12.12 -5.39
N TYR A 373 -21.30 -11.36 -4.54
CA TYR A 373 -22.72 -11.05 -4.74
C TYR A 373 -22.92 -10.16 -5.98
N ALA A 374 -22.05 -9.16 -6.18
CA ALA A 374 -22.04 -8.34 -7.40
C ALA A 374 -21.70 -9.18 -8.65
N GLY A 375 -20.79 -10.16 -8.54
CA GLY A 375 -20.51 -11.11 -9.61
C GLY A 375 -21.71 -12.01 -9.95
N ALA A 376 -22.44 -12.46 -8.93
CA ALA A 376 -23.70 -13.19 -9.14
C ALA A 376 -24.78 -12.32 -9.81
N ASP A 377 -24.88 -11.05 -9.41
CA ASP A 377 -25.79 -10.07 -10.01
C ASP A 377 -25.40 -9.75 -11.47
N LEU A 378 -24.10 -9.65 -11.76
CA LEU A 378 -23.58 -9.52 -13.12
C LEU A 378 -23.93 -10.74 -13.98
N ALA A 379 -23.83 -11.96 -13.44
CA ALA A 379 -24.26 -13.16 -14.15
C ALA A 379 -25.75 -13.10 -14.50
N GLY A 380 -26.60 -12.67 -13.55
CA GLY A 380 -28.04 -12.50 -13.75
C GLY A 380 -28.39 -11.44 -14.79
N THR A 381 -27.85 -10.23 -14.66
CA THR A 381 -28.06 -9.12 -15.60
C THR A 381 -27.49 -9.40 -17.00
N SER A 382 -26.40 -10.19 -17.07
CA SER A 382 -25.83 -10.70 -18.34
C SER A 382 -26.54 -11.94 -18.89
N ARG A 383 -27.59 -12.42 -18.22
CA ARG A 383 -28.39 -13.60 -18.60
C ARG A 383 -27.61 -14.91 -18.71
N ILE A 384 -26.48 -15.02 -17.99
CA ILE A 384 -25.65 -16.23 -17.96
C ILE A 384 -26.38 -17.29 -17.12
N GLN A 385 -26.63 -18.44 -17.72
CA GLN A 385 -27.37 -19.52 -17.06
C GLN A 385 -26.48 -20.26 -16.06
N TYR A 386 -27.05 -20.57 -14.89
CA TYR A 386 -26.47 -21.46 -13.89
C TYR A 386 -27.58 -22.25 -13.18
N PRO A 387 -27.26 -23.36 -12.49
CA PRO A 387 -28.27 -24.25 -11.92
C PRO A 387 -29.23 -23.58 -10.91
N THR A 388 -30.49 -23.99 -10.96
CA THR A 388 -31.60 -23.45 -10.15
C THR A 388 -31.62 -23.97 -8.71
N ASN A 389 -30.81 -24.98 -8.38
CA ASN A 389 -30.66 -25.53 -7.02
C ASN A 389 -29.73 -24.69 -6.12
N THR A 390 -29.42 -23.45 -6.52
CA THR A 390 -28.48 -22.57 -5.83
C THR A 390 -29.22 -21.56 -4.95
N ARG A 391 -28.72 -21.29 -3.75
CA ARG A 391 -29.34 -20.34 -2.80
C ARG A 391 -28.26 -19.45 -2.22
N ILE A 392 -28.32 -18.15 -2.53
CA ILE A 392 -27.35 -17.17 -2.06
C ILE A 392 -27.82 -16.57 -0.74
N VAL A 393 -26.96 -16.64 0.28
CA VAL A 393 -27.08 -15.90 1.53
C VAL A 393 -26.02 -14.81 1.50
N ARG A 394 -26.45 -13.55 1.48
CA ARG A 394 -25.56 -12.41 1.40
C ARG A 394 -24.95 -12.10 2.76
N THR A 395 -23.63 -11.93 2.80
CA THR A 395 -22.91 -11.42 3.98
C THR A 395 -22.06 -10.22 3.58
N MET A 396 -21.81 -9.28 4.49
CA MET A 396 -20.96 -8.11 4.14
C MET A 396 -19.56 -8.55 3.69
N CYS A 397 -18.99 -9.56 4.34
CA CYS A 397 -17.69 -10.11 3.99
C CYS A 397 -17.72 -11.65 4.06
N SER A 398 -16.82 -12.32 3.35
CA SER A 398 -16.54 -13.75 3.60
C SER A 398 -16.01 -13.97 5.03
N GLY A 399 -15.29 -12.99 5.58
CA GLY A 399 -14.80 -13.00 6.97
C GLY A 399 -15.90 -13.06 8.04
N ARG A 400 -17.15 -12.73 7.69
CA ARG A 400 -18.34 -12.82 8.57
C ARG A 400 -18.81 -14.26 8.79
N VAL A 401 -18.47 -15.17 7.88
CA VAL A 401 -18.99 -16.53 7.92
C VAL A 401 -18.24 -17.32 8.98
N ASN A 402 -18.95 -17.60 10.07
CA ASN A 402 -18.40 -18.34 11.21
C ASN A 402 -18.67 -19.85 11.08
N LEU A 403 -18.01 -20.63 11.92
CA LEU A 403 -18.16 -22.08 11.92
C LEU A 403 -19.60 -22.51 12.24
N SER A 404 -20.32 -21.81 13.12
CA SER A 404 -21.70 -22.15 13.45
C SER A 404 -22.65 -22.06 12.27
N PHE A 405 -22.46 -21.11 11.35
CA PHE A 405 -23.28 -21.04 10.13
C PHE A 405 -23.06 -22.27 9.27
N ILE A 406 -21.79 -22.65 9.02
CA ILE A 406 -21.47 -23.85 8.24
C ILE A 406 -22.06 -25.11 8.88
N LYS A 407 -21.90 -25.26 10.21
CA LYS A 407 -22.51 -26.36 10.97
C LYS A 407 -24.02 -26.40 10.77
N HIS A 408 -24.68 -25.23 10.89
CA HIS A 408 -26.12 -25.11 10.73
C HIS A 408 -26.58 -25.54 9.33
N CYS A 409 -25.87 -25.13 8.27
CA CYS A 409 -26.18 -25.55 6.90
C CYS A 409 -26.21 -27.07 6.74
N PHE A 410 -25.16 -27.76 7.23
CA PHE A 410 -25.09 -29.21 7.14
C PHE A 410 -26.09 -29.92 8.05
N ASN A 411 -26.38 -29.38 9.24
CA ASN A 411 -27.43 -29.89 10.13
C ASN A 411 -28.83 -29.77 9.50
N ARG A 412 -29.04 -28.76 8.64
CA ARG A 412 -30.25 -28.58 7.82
C ARG A 412 -30.25 -29.43 6.55
N GLY A 413 -29.19 -30.20 6.30
CA GLY A 413 -29.09 -31.14 5.19
C GLY A 413 -28.56 -30.55 3.88
N ALA A 414 -27.91 -29.38 3.88
CA ALA A 414 -27.38 -28.77 2.66
C ALA A 414 -26.50 -29.73 1.85
N GLY A 415 -26.78 -29.89 0.56
CA GLY A 415 -25.97 -30.68 -0.36
C GLY A 415 -24.52 -30.23 -0.39
N VAL A 416 -24.30 -28.95 -0.69
CA VAL A 416 -22.98 -28.31 -0.67
C VAL A 416 -23.07 -26.93 -0.06
N VAL A 417 -22.04 -26.51 0.67
CA VAL A 417 -21.88 -25.14 1.17
C VAL A 417 -20.70 -24.50 0.46
N MET A 418 -20.94 -23.36 -0.18
CA MET A 418 -19.91 -22.57 -0.87
C MET A 418 -19.71 -21.24 -0.14
N LEU A 419 -18.47 -20.87 0.12
CA LEU A 419 -18.09 -19.55 0.60
C LEU A 419 -17.36 -18.81 -0.50
N THR A 420 -17.80 -17.59 -0.81
CA THR A 420 -17.14 -16.79 -1.83
C THR A 420 -16.97 -15.33 -1.43
N GLY A 421 -15.84 -14.76 -1.85
CA GLY A 421 -15.47 -13.38 -1.56
C GLY A 421 -14.58 -12.75 -2.61
N CYS A 422 -14.05 -11.57 -2.30
CA CYS A 422 -13.03 -10.90 -3.10
C CYS A 422 -11.76 -11.74 -3.18
N HIS A 423 -10.98 -11.55 -4.25
CA HIS A 423 -9.65 -12.15 -4.39
C HIS A 423 -8.75 -11.81 -3.20
N PRO A 424 -7.84 -12.71 -2.79
CA PRO A 424 -6.78 -12.36 -1.85
C PRO A 424 -6.07 -11.08 -2.31
N GLN A 425 -5.72 -10.20 -1.37
CA GLN A 425 -5.15 -8.86 -1.61
C GLN A 425 -6.15 -7.81 -2.13
N ASP A 426 -7.24 -8.20 -2.78
CA ASP A 426 -8.30 -7.30 -3.26
C ASP A 426 -9.48 -7.18 -2.26
N CYS A 427 -9.25 -7.48 -0.97
CA CYS A 427 -10.33 -7.48 0.01
C CYS A 427 -10.86 -6.06 0.23
N HIS A 428 -12.15 -5.85 -0.03
CA HIS A 428 -12.81 -4.57 0.28
C HIS A 428 -12.65 -4.12 1.73
N TYR A 429 -12.46 -5.08 2.66
CA TYR A 429 -12.24 -4.82 4.07
C TYR A 429 -10.82 -5.10 4.53
N ILE A 430 -9.83 -4.92 3.65
CA ILE A 430 -8.38 -5.09 3.88
C ILE A 430 -7.97 -6.56 4.09
N SER A 431 -8.52 -7.24 5.10
CA SER A 431 -8.05 -8.58 5.50
C SER A 431 -9.18 -9.56 5.84
N GLY A 432 -10.42 -9.26 5.46
CA GLY A 432 -11.58 -10.06 5.84
C GLY A 432 -11.57 -11.48 5.27
N ASN A 433 -11.14 -11.66 4.02
CA ASN A 433 -11.00 -12.98 3.38
C ASN A 433 -9.83 -13.79 3.97
N ASP A 434 -8.74 -13.15 4.40
CA ASP A 434 -7.65 -13.85 5.10
C ASP A 434 -8.13 -14.57 6.36
N PHE A 435 -9.03 -13.94 7.12
CA PHE A 435 -9.64 -14.58 8.30
C PHE A 435 -10.61 -15.70 7.92
N ALA A 436 -11.29 -15.62 6.77
CA ALA A 436 -12.08 -16.72 6.25
C ALA A 436 -11.20 -17.93 5.91
N ILE A 437 -10.07 -17.72 5.23
CA ILE A 437 -9.08 -18.77 4.91
C ILE A 437 -8.53 -19.40 6.20
N LYS A 438 -8.16 -18.58 7.19
CA LYS A 438 -7.68 -19.09 8.50
C LYS A 438 -8.71 -19.98 9.20
N ARG A 439 -10.01 -19.74 9.00
CA ARG A 439 -11.09 -20.56 9.58
C ARG A 439 -11.35 -21.86 8.83
N GLU A 440 -10.98 -21.95 7.56
CA GLU A 440 -11.18 -23.14 6.72
C GLU A 440 -10.66 -24.41 7.42
N LYS A 441 -9.46 -24.35 7.99
CA LYS A 441 -8.85 -25.48 8.73
C LYS A 441 -9.75 -26.00 9.84
N ARG A 442 -10.42 -25.11 10.60
CA ARG A 442 -11.34 -25.47 11.68
C ARG A 442 -12.64 -26.06 11.12
N ILE A 443 -13.15 -25.53 10.01
CA ILE A 443 -14.33 -26.03 9.31
C ILE A 443 -14.08 -27.46 8.81
N ARG A 444 -13.01 -27.68 8.04
CA ARG A 444 -12.64 -28.99 7.50
C ARG A 444 -12.36 -30.02 8.60
N SER A 445 -11.71 -29.61 9.69
CA SER A 445 -11.50 -30.49 10.85
C SER A 445 -12.82 -30.94 11.49
N TRP A 446 -13.79 -30.03 11.63
CA TRP A 446 -15.12 -30.39 12.12
C TRP A 446 -15.89 -31.28 11.14
N MET A 447 -15.84 -30.99 9.84
CA MET A 447 -16.47 -31.82 8.79
C MET A 447 -15.95 -33.26 8.83
N LYS A 448 -14.62 -33.44 8.89
CA LYS A 448 -13.98 -34.76 9.00
C LYS A 448 -14.48 -35.54 10.23
N LYS A 449 -14.61 -34.87 11.39
CA LYS A 449 -15.15 -35.49 12.62
C LYS A 449 -16.60 -35.93 12.48
N ASN A 450 -17.38 -35.29 11.61
CA ASN A 450 -18.80 -35.58 11.38
C ASN A 450 -19.06 -36.38 10.08
N LYS A 451 -18.00 -36.98 9.49
CA LYS A 451 -18.09 -37.79 8.27
C LYS A 451 -18.72 -37.06 7.06
N ILE A 452 -18.52 -35.75 6.98
CA ILE A 452 -18.94 -34.94 5.82
C ILE A 452 -17.78 -34.93 4.82
N SER A 453 -18.05 -35.28 3.55
CA SER A 453 -17.06 -35.26 2.47
C SER A 453 -16.46 -33.85 2.30
N ASP A 454 -15.15 -33.78 2.08
CA ASP A 454 -14.41 -32.52 2.00
C ASP A 454 -14.83 -31.68 0.77
N GLU A 455 -15.25 -32.34 -0.31
CA GLU A 455 -15.76 -31.70 -1.54
C GLU A 455 -17.09 -30.95 -1.32
N ARG A 456 -17.80 -31.20 -0.21
CA ARG A 456 -19.07 -30.54 0.12
C ARG A 456 -18.89 -29.15 0.74
N PHE A 457 -17.65 -28.70 0.92
CA PHE A 457 -17.34 -27.32 1.30
C PHE A 457 -16.31 -26.70 0.35
N VAL A 458 -16.75 -25.69 -0.38
CA VAL A 458 -15.97 -25.04 -1.45
C VAL A 458 -15.72 -23.59 -1.08
N ILE A 459 -14.47 -23.14 -1.19
CA ILE A 459 -14.12 -21.72 -1.08
C ILE A 459 -13.60 -21.25 -2.44
N GLU A 460 -14.20 -20.20 -2.98
CA GLU A 460 -13.81 -19.66 -4.29
C GLU A 460 -13.84 -18.13 -4.29
N TRP A 461 -12.91 -17.51 -5.02
CA TRP A 461 -12.76 -16.06 -5.05
C TRP A 461 -13.22 -15.48 -6.38
N ILE A 462 -14.18 -14.56 -6.30
CA ILE A 462 -14.94 -14.04 -7.43
C ILE A 462 -15.10 -12.53 -7.24
N SER A 463 -14.52 -11.76 -8.16
CA SER A 463 -14.68 -10.32 -8.26
C SER A 463 -16.04 -9.92 -8.84
N ALA A 464 -16.39 -8.64 -8.68
CA ALA A 464 -17.64 -8.09 -9.21
C ALA A 464 -17.78 -8.22 -10.75
N ALA A 465 -16.66 -8.28 -11.48
CA ALA A 465 -16.63 -8.38 -12.94
C ALA A 465 -16.66 -9.85 -13.46
N GLU A 466 -16.60 -10.84 -12.57
CA GLU A 466 -16.43 -12.24 -12.90
C GLU A 466 -17.76 -13.03 -12.94
N GLY A 467 -18.80 -12.47 -13.55
CA GLY A 467 -20.13 -13.11 -13.60
C GLY A 467 -20.14 -14.47 -14.33
N LYS A 468 -19.37 -14.60 -15.41
CA LYS A 468 -19.19 -15.89 -16.10
C LYS A 468 -18.56 -16.95 -15.20
N LYS A 469 -17.48 -16.58 -14.52
CA LYS A 469 -16.78 -17.47 -13.57
C LYS A 469 -17.68 -17.89 -12.43
N PHE A 470 -18.52 -16.99 -11.90
CA PHE A 470 -19.53 -17.33 -10.90
C PHE A 470 -20.45 -18.45 -11.42
N ALA A 471 -21.03 -18.27 -12.60
CA ALA A 471 -21.91 -19.28 -13.20
C ALA A 471 -21.20 -20.62 -13.44
N ASP A 472 -19.96 -20.60 -13.96
CA ASP A 472 -19.17 -21.79 -14.24
C ASP A 472 -18.84 -22.57 -12.95
N ILE A 473 -18.36 -21.88 -11.91
CA ILE A 473 -18.03 -22.50 -10.62
C ILE A 473 -19.30 -23.07 -9.98
N VAL A 474 -20.38 -22.30 -9.92
CA VAL A 474 -21.64 -22.74 -9.33
C VAL A 474 -22.20 -23.96 -10.07
N SER A 475 -22.02 -24.04 -11.39
CA SER A 475 -22.39 -25.21 -12.19
C SER A 475 -21.57 -26.45 -11.83
N GLN A 476 -20.28 -26.30 -11.54
CA GLN A 476 -19.43 -27.39 -11.07
C GLN A 476 -19.83 -27.84 -9.66
N VAL A 477 -20.05 -26.90 -8.75
CA VAL A 477 -20.44 -27.16 -7.36
C VAL A 477 -21.83 -27.82 -7.27
N SER A 478 -22.76 -27.45 -8.15
CA SER A 478 -24.09 -28.06 -8.24
C SER A 478 -24.02 -29.56 -8.55
N LYS A 479 -23.08 -30.00 -9.41
CA LYS A 479 -22.87 -31.43 -9.70
C LYS A 479 -22.45 -32.21 -8.45
N ILE A 480 -21.77 -31.58 -7.50
CA ILE A 480 -21.39 -32.21 -6.23
C ILE A 480 -22.62 -32.40 -5.35
N ALA A 481 -23.53 -31.43 -5.31
CA ALA A 481 -24.76 -31.51 -4.52
C ALA A 481 -25.77 -32.56 -5.04
N LEU A 482 -25.71 -32.87 -6.34
CA LEU A 482 -26.61 -33.83 -6.99
C LEU A 482 -26.05 -35.26 -7.06
N LYS A 483 -24.84 -35.49 -6.54
CA LYS A 483 -24.28 -36.82 -6.30
C LYS A 483 -24.77 -37.35 -4.96
#